data_AF-A0A7S0UEB1-F1
#
_entry.id   AF-A0A7S0UEB1-F1
#
_cell.length_a   1.000
_cell.length_b   1.000
_cell.length_c   1.000
_cell.angle_alpha   90.00
_cell.angle_beta   90.00
_cell.angle_gamma   90.00
#
_symmetry.space_group_name_H-M   'P 1'
#
loop_
_entity.id
_entity.type
_entity.pdbx_description
1 polymer ?
#
loop_
_entity_poly.entity_id
_entity_poly.type
_entity_poly.pdbx_seq_one_letter_code
_entity_poly.pdbx_strand_id
1 'polypeptide(L)'
;DVVTLVNQTISRFKDESLPVVAGAYGVLVASVLTQIQSNKSILGNTASQEARELRDLYKVWVQFVHGVAHTSLSRICVAEENAASLQPLVQSVIEGITVIAEPSAAKCCVQVVSRLANLWASSTDTLPGGSVPGFRDFLFENAGRAFLEVSIASWLNPKDAQGAALYGELANCQRVFEKVSSGAWGSLLSSRLLPAMGFDDALILEYLNALRGDSEKAFRDVLVRHMSLARAAAG
;
A
#
# COMPACT_ATOMS: atom_id res chain seq x y z
N ASP A 1 15.57 12.37 -11.48
CA ASP A 1 15.38 13.81 -11.76
C ASP A 1 14.01 14.18 -12.32
N VAL A 2 13.57 13.62 -13.46
CA VAL A 2 12.26 13.99 -14.04
C VAL A 2 11.08 13.69 -13.11
N VAL A 3 11.04 12.50 -12.49
CA VAL A 3 9.97 12.14 -11.52
C VAL A 3 9.97 13.09 -10.32
N THR A 4 11.16 13.45 -9.83
CA THR A 4 11.32 14.42 -8.73
C THR A 4 10.72 15.78 -9.09
N LEU A 5 10.98 16.28 -10.30
CA LEU A 5 10.42 17.53 -10.79
C LEU A 5 8.89 17.46 -10.85
N VAL A 6 8.33 16.38 -11.39
CA VAL A 6 6.88 16.18 -11.44
C VAL A 6 6.28 16.11 -10.04
N ASN A 7 6.93 15.47 -9.08
CA ASN A 7 6.50 15.46 -7.67
C ASN A 7 6.45 16.87 -7.08
N GLN A 8 7.46 17.70 -7.37
CA GLN A 8 7.50 19.09 -6.93
C GLN A 8 6.35 19.89 -7.57
N THR A 9 6.05 19.66 -8.85
CA THR A 9 4.92 20.27 -9.54
C THR A 9 3.59 19.86 -8.90
N ILE A 10 3.36 18.56 -8.65
CA ILE A 10 2.14 18.07 -7.98
C ILE A 10 2.01 18.66 -6.58
N SER A 11 3.08 18.66 -5.80
CA SER A 11 3.06 19.18 -4.43
C SER A 11 2.74 20.69 -4.39
N ARG A 12 3.32 21.46 -5.33
CA ARG A 12 3.16 22.91 -5.38
C ARG A 12 1.84 23.37 -5.98
N PHE A 13 1.40 22.75 -7.08
CA PHE A 13 0.26 23.20 -7.87
C PHE A 13 -0.97 22.30 -7.73
N LYS A 14 -0.86 21.13 -7.10
CA LYS A 14 -1.96 20.19 -6.83
C LYS A 14 -2.78 19.94 -8.09
N ASP A 15 -4.06 20.27 -8.08
CA ASP A 15 -4.98 20.00 -9.18
C ASP A 15 -4.67 20.85 -10.43
N GLU A 16 -4.02 22.01 -10.29
CA GLU A 16 -3.57 22.84 -11.41
C GLU A 16 -2.43 22.18 -12.20
N SER A 17 -1.73 21.21 -11.61
CA SER A 17 -0.69 20.45 -12.30
C SER A 17 -1.23 19.44 -13.32
N LEU A 18 -2.54 19.21 -13.36
CA LEU A 18 -3.18 18.18 -14.20
C LEU A 18 -2.69 18.18 -15.65
N PRO A 19 -2.66 19.30 -16.39
CA PRO A 19 -2.26 19.26 -17.80
C PRO A 19 -0.83 18.77 -18.00
N VAL A 20 0.08 19.18 -17.10
CA VAL A 20 1.49 18.78 -17.12
C VAL A 20 1.64 17.31 -16.75
N VAL A 21 0.96 16.87 -15.70
CA VAL A 21 1.03 15.49 -15.22
C VAL A 21 0.43 14.53 -16.23
N ALA A 22 -0.73 14.85 -16.82
CA ALA A 22 -1.39 14.02 -17.82
C ALA A 22 -0.49 13.78 -19.05
N GLY A 23 0.15 14.84 -19.56
CA GLY A 23 1.05 14.72 -20.71
C GLY A 23 2.31 13.89 -20.45
N ALA A 24 2.77 13.81 -19.20
CA ALA A 24 3.95 13.04 -18.83
C ALA A 24 3.63 11.64 -18.26
N TYR A 25 2.38 11.41 -17.83
CA TYR A 25 1.98 10.25 -17.03
C TYR A 25 2.35 8.92 -17.69
N GLY A 26 1.86 8.68 -18.91
CA GLY A 26 2.06 7.39 -19.59
C GLY A 26 3.54 7.02 -19.73
N VAL A 27 4.36 7.96 -20.19
CA VAL A 27 5.80 7.76 -20.39
C VAL A 27 6.52 7.53 -19.05
N LEU A 28 6.18 8.31 -18.02
CA LEU A 28 6.80 8.18 -16.70
C LEU A 28 6.46 6.86 -16.03
N VAL A 29 5.18 6.49 -16.01
CA VAL A 29 4.70 5.25 -15.42
C VAL A 29 5.35 4.06 -16.13
N ALA A 30 5.31 4.01 -17.46
CA ALA A 30 5.92 2.92 -18.23
C ALA A 30 7.43 2.81 -17.96
N SER A 31 8.15 3.94 -17.99
CA SER A 31 9.60 3.95 -17.81
C SER A 31 10.01 3.50 -16.41
N VAL A 32 9.37 4.07 -15.37
CA VAL A 32 9.72 3.76 -13.98
C VAL A 32 9.35 2.31 -13.63
N LEU A 33 8.16 1.84 -14.04
CA LEU A 33 7.77 0.46 -13.81
C LEU A 33 8.70 -0.53 -14.50
N THR A 34 9.11 -0.25 -15.74
CA THR A 34 10.09 -1.10 -16.45
C THR A 34 11.40 -1.18 -15.70
N GLN A 35 11.91 -0.04 -15.19
CA GLN A 35 13.16 0.00 -14.43
C GLN A 35 13.05 -0.75 -13.09
N ILE A 36 11.96 -0.56 -12.36
CA ILE A 36 11.71 -1.27 -11.10
C ILE A 36 11.60 -2.77 -11.32
N GLN A 37 10.82 -3.21 -12.31
CA GLN A 37 10.60 -4.63 -12.59
C GLN A 37 11.86 -5.33 -13.07
N SER A 38 12.59 -4.73 -14.02
CA SER A 38 13.80 -5.32 -14.60
C SER A 38 14.93 -5.48 -13.59
N ASN A 39 14.96 -4.63 -12.56
CA ASN A 39 16.04 -4.59 -11.57
C ASN A 39 15.57 -5.02 -10.17
N LYS A 40 14.39 -5.64 -10.03
CA LYS A 40 13.85 -5.99 -8.70
C LYS A 40 14.77 -6.89 -7.88
N SER A 41 15.51 -7.78 -8.53
CA SER A 41 16.42 -8.74 -7.88
C SER A 41 17.56 -8.08 -7.11
N ILE A 42 17.97 -6.86 -7.48
CA ILE A 42 19.08 -6.17 -6.81
C ILE A 42 18.63 -5.40 -5.56
N LEU A 43 17.33 -5.19 -5.32
CA LEU A 43 16.82 -4.45 -4.15
C LEU A 43 17.19 -5.09 -2.81
N GLY A 44 17.39 -6.42 -2.79
CA GLY A 44 17.85 -7.16 -1.62
C GLY A 44 19.35 -6.99 -1.31
N ASN A 45 20.15 -6.50 -2.25
CA ASN A 45 21.60 -6.29 -2.06
C ASN A 45 21.89 -4.86 -1.59
N THR A 46 21.77 -4.61 -0.30
CA THR A 46 21.92 -3.25 0.28
C THR A 46 23.31 -2.62 0.14
N ALA A 47 24.33 -3.41 -0.21
CA ALA A 47 25.71 -2.96 -0.33
C ALA A 47 26.04 -2.34 -1.71
N SER A 48 25.30 -2.72 -2.76
CA SER A 48 25.53 -2.23 -4.13
C SER A 48 25.03 -0.79 -4.32
N GLN A 49 25.74 -0.01 -5.12
CA GLN A 49 25.36 1.35 -5.47
C GLN A 49 24.07 1.34 -6.31
N GLU A 50 23.96 0.41 -7.26
CA GLU A 50 22.80 0.21 -8.12
C GLU A 50 21.54 -0.09 -7.30
N ALA A 51 21.67 -0.90 -6.24
CA ALA A 51 20.55 -1.20 -5.35
C ALA A 51 20.10 0.02 -4.53
N ARG A 52 21.02 0.91 -4.17
CA ARG A 52 20.70 2.18 -3.48
C ARG A 52 19.97 3.13 -4.42
N GLU A 53 20.50 3.31 -5.63
CA GLU A 53 19.88 4.14 -6.66
C GLU A 53 18.48 3.66 -7.03
N LEU A 54 18.30 2.34 -7.17
CA LEU A 54 16.98 1.77 -7.43
C LEU A 54 16.01 1.97 -6.25
N ARG A 55 16.49 1.87 -5.01
CA ARG A 55 15.67 2.15 -3.82
C ARG A 55 15.26 3.62 -3.77
N ASP A 56 16.16 4.53 -4.10
CA ASP A 56 15.86 5.96 -4.16
C ASP A 56 14.88 6.29 -5.28
N LEU A 57 15.02 5.65 -6.45
CA LEU A 57 14.01 5.71 -7.52
C LEU A 57 12.64 5.22 -7.02
N TYR A 58 12.60 4.11 -6.29
CA TYR A 58 11.36 3.56 -5.73
C TYR A 58 10.70 4.54 -4.74
N LYS A 59 11.47 5.20 -3.89
CA LYS A 59 10.93 6.22 -2.95
C LYS A 59 10.33 7.39 -3.70
N VAL A 60 11.02 7.90 -4.72
CA VAL A 60 10.53 9.01 -5.55
C VAL A 60 9.28 8.59 -6.35
N TRP A 61 9.25 7.33 -6.82
CA TRP A 61 8.09 6.74 -7.49
C TRP A 61 6.86 6.66 -6.56
N VAL A 62 7.02 6.14 -5.35
CA VAL A 62 5.91 6.05 -4.39
C VAL A 62 5.41 7.44 -4.01
N GLN A 63 6.30 8.43 -3.86
CA GLN A 63 5.91 9.83 -3.65
C GLN A 63 5.10 10.40 -4.83
N PHE A 64 5.45 10.04 -6.07
CA PHE A 64 4.67 10.40 -7.26
C PHE A 64 3.26 9.84 -7.18
N VAL A 65 3.14 8.53 -6.97
CA VAL A 65 1.83 7.87 -6.90
C VAL A 65 1.01 8.40 -5.72
N HIS A 66 1.67 8.71 -4.59
CA HIS A 66 1.04 9.37 -3.46
C HIS A 66 0.46 10.74 -3.83
N GLY A 67 1.23 11.58 -4.53
CA GLY A 67 0.74 12.86 -5.03
C GLY A 67 -0.47 12.70 -5.96
N VAL A 68 -0.42 11.75 -6.89
CA VAL A 68 -1.53 11.48 -7.82
C VAL A 68 -2.78 10.97 -7.09
N ALA A 69 -2.64 10.05 -6.14
CA ALA A 69 -3.77 9.46 -5.43
C ALA A 69 -4.46 10.43 -4.45
N HIS A 70 -3.70 11.34 -3.84
CA HIS A 70 -4.20 12.29 -2.83
C HIS A 70 -4.63 13.64 -3.40
N THR A 71 -4.60 13.80 -4.72
CA THR A 71 -5.11 14.96 -5.46
C THR A 71 -6.24 14.53 -6.39
N SER A 72 -6.86 15.48 -7.10
CA SER A 72 -7.87 15.18 -8.12
C SER A 72 -7.27 14.55 -9.39
N LEU A 73 -5.98 14.22 -9.39
CA LEU A 73 -5.24 13.59 -10.49
C LEU A 73 -5.47 12.09 -10.60
N SER A 74 -6.01 11.43 -9.57
CA SER A 74 -6.35 10.00 -9.58
C SER A 74 -7.20 9.56 -10.78
N ARG A 75 -7.98 10.48 -11.36
CA ARG A 75 -8.73 10.25 -12.61
C ARG A 75 -7.85 9.88 -13.81
N ILE A 76 -6.60 10.33 -13.84
CA ILE A 76 -5.65 10.00 -14.91
C ILE A 76 -5.37 8.49 -14.90
N CYS A 77 -5.28 7.88 -13.72
CA CYS A 77 -4.97 6.46 -13.57
C CYS A 77 -6.04 5.54 -14.16
N VAL A 78 -7.30 5.97 -14.17
CA VAL A 78 -8.45 5.20 -14.65
C VAL A 78 -8.93 5.63 -16.03
N ALA A 79 -8.23 6.59 -16.67
CA ALA A 79 -8.50 6.95 -18.06
C ALA A 79 -8.20 5.77 -19.00
N GLU A 80 -8.97 5.65 -20.08
CA GLU A 80 -8.86 4.54 -21.04
C GLU A 80 -7.43 4.37 -21.59
N GLU A 81 -6.77 5.48 -21.90
CA GLU A 81 -5.38 5.53 -22.36
C GLU A 81 -4.35 4.96 -21.36
N ASN A 82 -4.70 4.92 -20.07
CA ASN A 82 -3.83 4.47 -18.98
C ASN A 82 -4.28 3.14 -18.36
N ALA A 83 -5.38 2.54 -18.85
CA ALA A 83 -5.98 1.35 -18.26
C ALA A 83 -5.00 0.16 -18.14
N ALA A 84 -4.13 -0.03 -19.15
CA ALA A 84 -3.12 -1.08 -19.16
C ALA A 84 -2.05 -0.92 -18.05
N SER A 85 -1.83 0.31 -17.57
CA SER A 85 -0.82 0.63 -16.56
C SER A 85 -1.37 0.63 -15.14
N LEU A 86 -2.70 0.62 -14.96
CA LEU A 86 -3.34 0.74 -13.65
C LEU A 86 -2.94 -0.39 -12.69
N GLN A 87 -3.15 -1.64 -13.10
CA GLN A 87 -2.82 -2.79 -12.25
C GLN A 87 -1.31 -2.87 -11.96
N PRO A 88 -0.39 -2.75 -12.94
CA PRO A 88 1.05 -2.68 -12.68
C PRO A 88 1.46 -1.55 -11.73
N LEU A 89 0.85 -0.37 -11.85
CA LEU A 89 1.12 0.76 -10.97
C LEU A 89 0.71 0.41 -9.53
N VAL A 90 -0.50 -0.09 -9.31
CA VAL A 90 -0.99 -0.44 -7.98
C VAL A 90 -0.16 -1.57 -7.38
N GLN A 91 0.18 -2.58 -8.19
CA GLN A 91 1.04 -3.68 -7.79
C GLN A 91 2.41 -3.17 -7.30
N SER A 92 3.02 -2.21 -8.01
CA SER A 92 4.30 -1.63 -7.56
C SER A 92 4.19 -0.92 -6.20
N VAL A 93 3.07 -0.27 -5.91
CA VAL A 93 2.88 0.34 -4.59
C VAL A 93 2.78 -0.72 -3.50
N ILE A 94 2.02 -1.79 -3.75
CA ILE A 94 1.85 -2.91 -2.82
C ILE A 94 3.21 -3.58 -2.54
N GLU A 95 3.99 -3.85 -3.58
CA GLU A 95 5.33 -4.43 -3.44
C GLU A 95 6.29 -3.51 -2.69
N GLY A 96 6.16 -2.19 -2.87
CA GLY A 96 6.96 -1.20 -2.14
C GLY A 96 6.81 -1.29 -0.62
N ILE A 97 5.70 -1.82 -0.10
CA ILE A 97 5.47 -2.01 1.33
C ILE A 97 6.54 -2.94 1.93
N THR A 98 6.91 -4.01 1.23
CA THR A 98 7.82 -5.05 1.74
C THR A 98 9.25 -4.87 1.23
N VAL A 99 9.41 -4.42 -0.02
CA VAL A 99 10.71 -4.44 -0.71
C VAL A 99 11.61 -3.24 -0.34
N ILE A 100 11.05 -2.07 -0.01
CA ILE A 100 11.87 -0.87 0.27
C ILE A 100 12.63 -1.00 1.60
N ALA A 101 12.07 -1.76 2.55
CA ALA A 101 12.61 -1.98 3.90
C ALA A 101 12.92 -0.70 4.68
N GLU A 102 12.12 0.35 4.48
CA GLU A 102 12.21 1.63 5.19
C GLU A 102 10.82 2.03 5.71
N PRO A 103 10.62 2.24 7.03
CA PRO A 103 9.28 2.45 7.57
C PRO A 103 8.55 3.66 6.97
N SER A 104 9.25 4.77 6.71
CA SER A 104 8.68 5.98 6.11
C SER A 104 8.14 5.74 4.69
N ALA A 105 8.92 5.06 3.86
CA ALA A 105 8.52 4.74 2.49
C ALA A 105 7.40 3.70 2.45
N ALA A 106 7.50 2.64 3.26
CA ALA A 106 6.44 1.64 3.40
C ALA A 106 5.13 2.29 3.88
N LYS A 107 5.19 3.23 4.84
CA LYS A 107 4.03 3.98 5.30
C LYS A 107 3.38 4.77 4.16
N CYS A 108 4.20 5.42 3.33
CA CYS A 108 3.71 6.14 2.15
C CYS A 108 2.97 5.19 1.18
N CYS A 109 3.48 3.97 0.95
CA CYS A 109 2.77 2.95 0.18
C CYS A 109 1.42 2.57 0.80
N VAL A 110 1.37 2.35 2.12
CA VAL A 110 0.12 2.01 2.82
C VAL A 110 -0.90 3.15 2.72
N GLN A 111 -0.46 4.41 2.80
CA GLN A 111 -1.32 5.59 2.60
C GLN A 111 -1.91 5.64 1.20
N VAL A 112 -1.09 5.35 0.17
CA VAL A 112 -1.59 5.20 -1.21
C VAL A 112 -2.64 4.10 -1.29
N VAL A 113 -2.35 2.90 -0.79
CA VAL A 113 -3.30 1.77 -0.81
C VAL A 113 -4.62 2.13 -0.12
N SER A 114 -4.56 2.76 1.06
CA SER A 114 -5.73 3.23 1.80
C SER A 114 -6.55 4.23 0.99
N ARG A 115 -5.87 5.17 0.32
CA ARG A 115 -6.52 6.16 -0.54
C ARG A 115 -7.20 5.51 -1.75
N LEU A 116 -6.52 4.59 -2.43
CA LEU A 116 -7.09 3.89 -3.58
C LEU A 116 -8.26 2.99 -3.19
N ALA A 117 -8.22 2.36 -2.01
CA ALA A 117 -9.36 1.60 -1.49
C ALA A 117 -10.60 2.48 -1.30
N ASN A 118 -10.43 3.67 -0.72
CA ASN A 118 -11.52 4.63 -0.58
C ASN A 118 -12.07 5.13 -1.92
N LEU A 119 -11.23 5.20 -2.97
CA LEU A 119 -11.65 5.69 -4.28
C LEU A 119 -12.35 4.61 -5.11
N TRP A 120 -11.81 3.39 -5.15
CA TRP A 120 -12.15 2.39 -6.18
C TRP A 120 -12.59 1.04 -5.63
N ALA A 121 -12.41 0.78 -4.33
CA ALA A 121 -12.77 -0.50 -3.72
C ALA A 121 -14.11 -0.48 -2.97
N SER A 122 -14.85 0.65 -3.03
CA SER A 122 -16.17 0.75 -2.43
C SER A 122 -17.19 -0.12 -3.16
N SER A 123 -18.02 -0.80 -2.38
CA SER A 123 -19.11 -1.64 -2.88
C SER A 123 -20.33 -0.83 -3.35
N THR A 124 -20.32 0.49 -3.09
CA THR A 124 -21.40 1.41 -3.48
C THR A 124 -20.94 2.27 -4.64
N ASP A 125 -21.62 2.20 -5.79
CA ASP A 125 -21.39 3.02 -7.00
C ASP A 125 -21.63 4.54 -6.82
N THR A 126 -21.70 5.01 -5.58
CA THR A 126 -22.06 6.38 -5.20
C THR A 126 -20.88 7.35 -5.17
N LEU A 127 -19.65 6.89 -5.38
CA LEU A 127 -18.47 7.76 -5.40
C LEU A 127 -18.21 8.33 -6.81
N PRO A 128 -17.88 9.63 -6.93
CA PRO A 128 -17.49 10.22 -8.21
C PRO A 128 -16.21 9.57 -8.71
N GLY A 129 -16.34 8.66 -9.69
CA GLY A 129 -15.26 7.82 -10.20
C GLY A 129 -15.62 6.34 -10.39
N GLY A 130 -16.73 5.88 -9.79
CA GLY A 130 -17.20 4.50 -9.93
C GLY A 130 -16.30 3.46 -9.25
N SER A 131 -16.85 2.27 -9.02
CA SER A 131 -16.05 1.11 -8.62
C SER A 131 -15.24 0.60 -9.82
N VAL A 132 -13.97 0.25 -9.63
CA VAL A 132 -13.16 -0.36 -10.71
C VAL A 132 -13.38 -1.88 -10.65
N PRO A 133 -13.88 -2.53 -11.74
CA PRO A 133 -14.18 -3.96 -11.72
C PRO A 133 -12.97 -4.80 -11.31
N GLY A 134 -13.16 -5.71 -10.35
CA GLY A 134 -12.10 -6.59 -9.84
C GLY A 134 -11.03 -5.92 -8.97
N PHE A 135 -11.02 -4.58 -8.87
CA PHE A 135 -9.99 -3.85 -8.13
C PHE A 135 -10.00 -4.16 -6.64
N ARG A 136 -11.18 -4.26 -6.02
CA ARG A 136 -11.31 -4.58 -4.59
C ARG A 136 -10.66 -5.91 -4.24
N ASP A 137 -11.00 -6.97 -4.98
CA ASP A 137 -10.52 -8.32 -4.68
C ASP A 137 -9.01 -8.42 -4.95
N PHE A 138 -8.53 -7.81 -6.05
CA PHE A 138 -7.10 -7.65 -6.32
C PHE A 138 -6.38 -6.91 -5.19
N LEU A 139 -6.88 -5.75 -4.77
CA LEU A 139 -6.23 -4.90 -3.77
C LEU A 139 -6.18 -5.61 -2.43
N PHE A 140 -7.30 -6.16 -1.97
CA PHE A 140 -7.40 -6.79 -0.66
C PHE A 140 -6.50 -8.00 -0.54
N GLU A 141 -6.45 -8.82 -1.59
CA GLU A 141 -5.60 -10.00 -1.59
C GLU A 141 -4.12 -9.64 -1.55
N ASN A 142 -3.68 -8.76 -2.45
CA ASN A 142 -2.27 -8.45 -2.60
C ASN A 142 -1.76 -7.55 -1.46
N ALA A 143 -2.51 -6.49 -1.12
CA ALA A 143 -2.14 -5.60 -0.02
C ALA A 143 -2.28 -6.28 1.34
N GLY A 144 -3.29 -7.14 1.52
CA GLY A 144 -3.46 -7.91 2.75
C GLY A 144 -2.27 -8.81 3.06
N ARG A 145 -1.77 -9.54 2.06
CA ARG A 145 -0.53 -10.32 2.18
C ARG A 145 0.67 -9.43 2.52
N ALA A 146 0.84 -8.32 1.82
CA ALA A 146 1.94 -7.39 2.06
C ALA A 146 1.91 -6.77 3.47
N PHE A 147 0.73 -6.47 4.00
CA PHE A 147 0.56 -5.95 5.37
C PHE A 147 1.00 -6.97 6.43
N LEU A 148 0.67 -8.24 6.25
CA LEU A 148 1.07 -9.30 7.17
C LEU A 148 2.59 -9.56 7.08
N GLU A 149 3.11 -9.64 5.85
CA GLU A 149 4.54 -9.85 5.59
C GLU A 149 5.40 -8.73 6.20
N VAL A 150 5.05 -7.46 5.98
CA VAL A 150 5.81 -6.33 6.53
C VAL A 150 5.72 -6.28 8.06
N SER A 151 4.59 -6.70 8.63
CA SER A 151 4.41 -6.71 10.09
C SER A 151 5.34 -7.71 10.79
N ILE A 152 5.69 -8.82 10.13
CA ILE A 152 6.65 -9.78 10.69
C ILE A 152 8.10 -9.49 10.30
N ALA A 153 8.35 -8.49 9.46
CA ALA A 153 9.70 -8.18 8.98
C ALA A 153 10.66 -7.82 10.13
N SER A 154 11.86 -8.39 10.08
CA SER A 154 12.89 -8.23 11.12
C SER A 154 13.36 -6.78 11.31
N TRP A 155 13.34 -5.98 10.23
CA TRP A 155 13.71 -4.56 10.26
C TRP A 155 12.64 -3.65 10.90
N LEU A 156 11.41 -4.14 11.07
CA LEU A 156 10.31 -3.35 11.62
C LEU A 156 10.21 -3.57 13.14
N ASN A 157 10.44 -2.49 13.89
CA ASN A 157 10.36 -2.46 15.34
C ASN A 157 9.18 -1.59 15.83
N PRO A 158 8.17 -2.18 16.50
CA PRO A 158 7.01 -1.43 17.00
C PRO A 158 7.33 -0.45 18.14
N LYS A 159 8.51 -0.55 18.76
CA LYS A 159 8.91 0.30 19.90
C LYS A 159 9.53 1.62 19.47
N ASP A 160 10.03 1.73 18.23
CA ASP A 160 10.52 2.99 17.70
C ASP A 160 9.39 3.81 17.05
N ALA A 161 9.60 5.11 16.92
CA ALA A 161 8.56 6.03 16.44
C ALA A 161 8.15 5.75 14.98
N GLN A 162 9.07 5.31 14.13
CA GLN A 162 8.82 5.11 12.70
C GLN A 162 8.07 3.79 12.46
N GLY A 163 8.45 2.73 13.17
CA GLY A 163 7.74 1.46 13.16
C GLY A 163 6.37 1.56 13.81
N ALA A 164 6.25 2.25 14.96
CA ALA A 164 4.95 2.52 15.57
C ALA A 164 4.00 3.29 14.63
N ALA A 165 4.54 4.26 13.87
CA ALA A 165 3.79 4.99 12.86
C ALA A 165 3.34 4.09 11.70
N LEU A 166 4.21 3.20 11.21
CA LEU A 166 3.85 2.24 10.17
C LEU A 166 2.77 1.26 10.65
N TYR A 167 2.87 0.70 11.86
CA TYR A 167 1.83 -0.14 12.44
C TYR A 167 0.50 0.59 12.60
N GLY A 168 0.54 1.87 12.97
CA GLY A 168 -0.65 2.71 13.01
C GLY A 168 -1.33 2.81 11.64
N GLU A 169 -0.54 3.04 10.59
CA GLU A 169 -1.07 3.15 9.22
C GLU A 169 -1.58 1.81 8.69
N LEU A 170 -0.89 0.70 8.97
CA LEU A 170 -1.36 -0.66 8.63
C LEU A 170 -2.71 -0.97 9.30
N ALA A 171 -2.85 -0.64 10.58
CA ALA A 171 -4.09 -0.83 11.32
C ALA A 171 -5.22 0.05 10.74
N ASN A 172 -4.93 1.31 10.44
CA ASN A 172 -5.89 2.24 9.83
C ASN A 172 -6.35 1.76 8.45
N CYS A 173 -5.43 1.34 7.58
CA CYS A 173 -5.75 0.86 6.24
C CYS A 173 -6.64 -0.40 6.25
N GLN A 174 -6.38 -1.33 7.16
CA GLN A 174 -7.24 -2.51 7.33
C GLN A 174 -8.66 -2.15 7.79
N ARG A 175 -8.81 -1.11 8.62
CA ARG A 175 -10.14 -0.59 8.99
C ARG A 175 -10.85 0.07 7.81
N VAL A 176 -10.11 0.77 6.95
CA VAL A 176 -10.65 1.27 5.68
C VAL A 176 -11.15 0.10 4.83
N PHE A 177 -10.39 -0.99 4.71
CA PHE A 177 -10.81 -2.17 3.95
C PHE A 177 -12.10 -2.78 4.51
N GLU A 178 -12.21 -2.90 5.84
CA GLU A 178 -13.43 -3.36 6.49
C GLU A 178 -14.62 -2.46 6.18
N LYS A 179 -14.42 -1.14 6.25
CA LYS A 179 -15.47 -0.13 6.00
C LYS A 179 -15.98 -0.15 4.55
N VAL A 180 -15.08 -0.20 3.56
CA VAL A 180 -15.47 -0.11 2.13
C VAL A 180 -16.05 -1.42 1.58
N SER A 181 -15.83 -2.54 2.29
CA SER A 181 -16.21 -3.87 1.81
C SER A 181 -17.37 -4.53 2.53
N SER A 182 -17.93 -3.87 3.55
CA SER A 182 -19.09 -4.36 4.30
C SER A 182 -18.94 -5.82 4.77
N GLY A 183 -17.73 -6.20 5.22
CA GLY A 183 -17.42 -7.52 5.79
C GLY A 183 -16.68 -8.51 4.88
N ALA A 184 -16.45 -8.19 3.60
CA ALA A 184 -15.67 -9.06 2.72
C ALA A 184 -14.19 -9.14 3.17
N TRP A 185 -13.64 -8.05 3.70
CA TRP A 185 -12.29 -8.02 4.25
C TRP A 185 -12.13 -8.95 5.47
N GLY A 186 -13.02 -8.84 6.47
CA GLY A 186 -13.03 -9.76 7.61
C GLY A 186 -13.16 -11.24 7.21
N SER A 187 -13.95 -11.53 6.17
CA SER A 187 -14.09 -12.90 5.64
C SER A 187 -12.80 -13.41 4.98
N LEU A 188 -12.08 -12.55 4.25
CA LEU A 188 -10.79 -12.89 3.65
C LEU A 188 -9.71 -13.12 4.72
N LEU A 189 -9.71 -12.30 5.78
CA LEU A 189 -8.81 -12.46 6.92
C LEU A 189 -9.03 -13.81 7.62
N SER A 190 -10.27 -14.15 7.95
CA SER A 190 -10.60 -15.35 8.72
C SER A 190 -10.41 -16.64 7.93
N SER A 191 -10.74 -16.65 6.64
CA SER A 191 -10.73 -17.86 5.83
C SER A 191 -9.36 -18.20 5.24
N ARG A 192 -8.47 -17.22 5.10
CA ARG A 192 -7.24 -17.40 4.33
C ARG A 192 -6.01 -16.70 4.90
N LEU A 193 -6.05 -15.38 5.08
CA LEU A 193 -4.83 -14.62 5.37
C LEU A 193 -4.27 -14.90 6.76
N LEU A 194 -5.11 -14.88 7.82
CA LEU A 194 -4.66 -15.17 9.18
C LEU A 194 -4.36 -16.66 9.42
N PRO A 195 -5.16 -17.62 8.91
CA PRO A 195 -4.77 -19.04 8.95
C PRO A 195 -3.42 -19.32 8.29
N ALA A 196 -3.10 -18.65 7.17
CA ALA A 196 -1.80 -18.79 6.51
C ALA A 196 -0.61 -18.31 7.36
N MET A 197 -0.87 -17.46 8.36
CA MET A 197 0.11 -17.03 9.38
C MET A 197 0.20 -18.01 10.57
N GLY A 198 -0.58 -19.09 10.56
CA GLY A 198 -0.65 -20.06 11.65
C GLY A 198 -1.53 -19.63 12.82
N PHE A 199 -2.44 -18.67 12.63
CA PHE A 199 -3.34 -18.23 13.70
C PHE A 199 -4.45 -19.25 13.91
N ASP A 200 -4.75 -19.55 15.17
CA ASP A 200 -5.89 -20.37 15.55
C ASP A 200 -7.20 -19.55 15.58
N ASP A 201 -8.32 -20.25 15.75
CA ASP A 201 -9.66 -19.64 15.76
C ASP A 201 -9.81 -18.57 16.86
N ALA A 202 -9.12 -18.73 18.00
CA ALA A 202 -9.19 -17.78 19.11
C ALA A 202 -8.48 -16.47 18.76
N LEU A 203 -7.27 -16.55 18.19
CA LEU A 203 -6.53 -15.39 17.69
C LEU A 203 -7.26 -14.72 16.53
N ILE A 204 -7.81 -15.49 15.58
CA ILE A 204 -8.59 -14.94 14.48
C ILE A 204 -9.79 -14.15 15.01
N LEU A 205 -10.55 -14.72 15.95
CA LEU A 205 -11.70 -14.05 16.54
C LEU A 205 -11.31 -12.76 17.28
N GLU A 206 -10.24 -12.80 18.07
CA GLU A 206 -9.71 -11.63 18.77
C GLU A 206 -9.30 -10.51 17.78
N TYR A 207 -8.60 -10.87 16.71
CA TYR A 207 -8.16 -9.93 15.67
C TYR A 207 -9.35 -9.24 15.00
N LEU A 208 -10.35 -10.02 14.59
CA LEU A 208 -11.56 -9.50 13.91
C LEU A 208 -12.42 -8.64 14.85
N ASN A 209 -12.48 -8.99 16.14
CA ASN A 209 -13.19 -8.17 17.12
C ASN A 209 -12.50 -6.83 17.34
N ALA A 210 -11.17 -6.82 17.43
CA ALA A 210 -10.40 -5.58 17.55
C ALA A 210 -10.48 -4.72 16.27
N LEU A 211 -10.47 -5.35 15.09
CA LEU A 211 -10.64 -4.67 13.80
C LEU A 211 -11.99 -3.92 13.72
N ARG A 212 -13.07 -4.56 14.17
CA ARG A 212 -14.44 -4.02 14.15
C ARG A 212 -14.76 -3.08 15.31
N GLY A 213 -13.98 -3.10 16.39
CA GLY A 213 -14.17 -2.22 17.53
C GLY A 213 -13.83 -0.76 17.21
N ASP A 214 -14.22 0.18 18.07
CA ASP A 214 -14.03 1.61 17.78
C ASP A 214 -12.59 2.11 18.02
N SER A 215 -11.82 1.45 18.88
CA SER A 215 -10.50 1.92 19.30
C SER A 215 -9.38 1.56 18.32
N GLU A 216 -8.89 2.55 17.56
CA GLU A 216 -7.72 2.41 16.68
C GLU A 216 -6.48 1.92 17.44
N LYS A 217 -6.29 2.44 18.65
CA LYS A 217 -5.21 2.02 19.55
C LYS A 217 -5.33 0.54 19.89
N ALA A 218 -6.53 0.08 20.28
CA ALA A 218 -6.73 -1.32 20.64
C ALA A 218 -6.44 -2.25 19.47
N PHE A 219 -6.88 -1.90 18.26
CA PHE A 219 -6.59 -2.73 17.08
C PHE A 219 -5.11 -2.79 16.76
N ARG A 220 -4.41 -1.64 16.78
CA ARG A 220 -2.97 -1.61 16.57
C ARG A 220 -2.22 -2.45 17.60
N ASP A 221 -2.61 -2.38 18.87
CA ASP A 221 -1.96 -3.13 19.95
C ASP A 221 -2.17 -4.66 19.77
N VAL A 222 -3.36 -5.08 19.31
CA VAL A 222 -3.64 -6.48 18.92
C VAL A 222 -2.80 -6.90 17.71
N LEU A 223 -2.73 -6.08 16.66
CA LEU A 223 -1.89 -6.32 15.48
C LEU A 223 -0.43 -6.55 15.88
N VAL A 224 0.15 -5.63 16.66
CA VAL A 224 1.56 -5.74 17.09
C VAL A 224 1.79 -7.02 17.90
N ARG A 225 0.91 -7.34 18.85
CA ARG A 225 1.03 -8.55 19.68
C ARG A 225 0.96 -9.82 18.84
N HIS A 226 -0.05 -9.93 17.98
CA HIS A 226 -0.28 -11.11 17.15
C HIS A 226 0.88 -11.33 16.16
N MET A 227 1.36 -10.25 15.52
CA MET A 227 2.48 -10.35 14.57
C MET A 227 3.80 -10.66 15.28
N SER A 228 3.95 -10.26 16.54
CA SER A 228 5.10 -10.68 17.36
C SER A 228 5.07 -12.18 17.67
N LEU A 229 3.90 -12.76 17.94
CA LEU A 229 3.74 -14.21 18.10
C LEU A 229 4.05 -14.95 16.80
N ALA A 230 3.53 -14.45 15.68
CA ALA A 230 3.79 -15.01 14.35
C ALA A 230 5.30 -15.02 14.02
N ARG A 231 5.98 -13.91 14.29
CA ARG A 231 7.43 -13.78 14.10
C ARG A 231 8.22 -14.78 14.95
N ALA A 232 7.78 -15.04 16.18
CA ALA A 232 8.42 -16.00 17.07
C ALA A 232 8.19 -17.46 16.64
N ALA A 233 7.07 -17.77 15.98
CA ALA A 233 6.77 -19.10 15.47
C ALA A 233 7.49 -19.41 14.14
N ALA A 234 7.91 -18.38 13.40
CA ALA A 234 8.57 -18.50 12.10
C ALA A 234 10.12 -18.58 12.19
N GLY A 235 10.71 -18.29 13.34
CA GLY A 235 12.16 -18.35 13.59
C GLY A 235 12.57 -19.60 14.36
#